data_AF-A0A916QCS3-F1
#
_entry.id   AF-A0A916QCS3-F1
#
_cell.length_a   1.000
_cell.length_b   1.000
_cell.length_c   1.000
_cell.angle_alpha   90.00
_cell.angle_beta   90.00
_cell.angle_gamma   90.00
#
_symmetry.space_group_name_H-M   'P 1'
#
loop_
_entity.id
_entity.type
_entity.pdbx_description
1 polymer ?
#
loop_
_entity_poly.entity_id
_entity_poly.type
_entity_poly.pdbx_seq_one_letter_code
_entity_poly.pdbx_strand_id
1 'polypeptide(L)'
;MEKLLIFRERILKFLSSNGRVLRLAGKFIGGALLFYVAGEMYAYGSLLSQPFMFLILGIACIFLPVSVIFLLYHLIVAFQLSALAMEIGILYLIVIGLYYLIYQRMFKKTELLLLMTPVLFYFHIPAVLPIVVGSFIGLYGLPAILMGSCCYYFAVTVQEGIRQMSGGGNEGGQIYSLIMSSTAENKELMLGLLVFIIVTAAVAGIRKLWIAYGWYIAILAGGGLYLFAVLTGGYFLDNEVHIVPQLLMILASLLIVMAGQFLYSVIDYTREENFEYEDEEYYYYVRAIPKISMEEEMSVKKVIVPARRFYLKHKEKHDDKGEES
;
A
#
# COMPACT_ATOMS: atom_id res chain seq x y z
N MET A 1 -26.12 -3.89 10.12
CA MET A 1 -24.98 -2.95 10.31
C MET A 1 -24.39 -3.09 11.72
N GLU A 2 -25.21 -3.02 12.77
CA GLU A 2 -24.79 -3.13 14.18
C GLU A 2 -23.91 -4.35 14.51
N LYS A 3 -24.30 -5.56 14.06
CA LYS A 3 -23.50 -6.79 14.27
C LYS A 3 -22.09 -6.74 13.66
N LEU A 4 -21.91 -6.07 12.51
CA LEU A 4 -20.60 -5.89 11.87
C LEU A 4 -19.72 -4.91 12.66
N LEU A 5 -20.32 -3.88 13.24
CA LEU A 5 -19.62 -2.90 14.07
C LEU A 5 -19.17 -3.50 15.39
N ILE A 6 -20.04 -4.26 16.08
CA ILE A 6 -19.70 -5.02 17.28
C ILE A 6 -18.55 -6.01 16.98
N PHE A 7 -18.62 -6.70 15.84
CA PHE A 7 -17.55 -7.60 15.42
C PHE A 7 -16.21 -6.87 15.20
N ARG A 8 -16.25 -5.71 14.52
CA ARG A 8 -15.07 -4.85 14.33
C ARG A 8 -14.46 -4.41 15.65
N GLU A 9 -15.26 -3.98 16.61
CA GLU A 9 -14.76 -3.53 17.91
C GLU A 9 -14.18 -4.66 18.73
N ARG A 10 -14.78 -5.84 18.71
CA ARG A 10 -14.18 -7.04 19.30
C ARG A 10 -12.82 -7.34 18.70
N ILE A 11 -12.69 -7.23 17.37
CA ILE A 11 -11.39 -7.34 16.68
C ILE A 11 -10.44 -6.26 17.19
N LEU A 12 -10.82 -4.98 17.17
CA LEU A 12 -9.94 -3.88 17.59
C LEU A 12 -9.52 -4.00 19.06
N LYS A 13 -10.41 -4.43 19.95
CA LYS A 13 -10.15 -4.69 21.39
C LYS A 13 -9.18 -5.86 21.55
N PHE A 14 -9.33 -6.92 20.75
CA PHE A 14 -8.37 -8.01 20.72
C PHE A 14 -7.00 -7.56 20.20
N LEU A 15 -6.96 -6.80 19.09
CA LEU A 15 -5.74 -6.27 18.49
C LEU A 15 -5.00 -5.33 19.45
N SER A 16 -5.72 -4.49 20.20
CA SER A 16 -5.13 -3.57 21.17
C SER A 16 -4.65 -4.27 22.43
N SER A 17 -5.44 -5.21 22.98
CA SER A 17 -5.09 -6.01 24.16
C SER A 17 -3.85 -6.88 23.93
N ASN A 18 -3.72 -7.46 22.74
CA ASN A 18 -2.61 -8.36 22.38
C ASN A 18 -1.55 -7.70 21.49
N GLY A 19 -1.50 -6.37 21.45
CA GLY A 19 -0.71 -5.62 20.48
C GLY A 19 0.79 -5.97 20.45
N ARG A 20 1.38 -6.37 21.58
CA ARG A 20 2.78 -6.84 21.62
C ARG A 20 2.94 -8.18 20.88
N VAL A 21 2.14 -9.18 21.23
CA VAL A 21 2.19 -10.53 20.62
C VAL A 21 1.87 -10.44 19.12
N LEU A 22 0.83 -9.67 18.76
CA LEU A 22 0.43 -9.51 17.38
C LEU A 22 1.50 -8.81 16.54
N ARG A 23 2.19 -7.80 17.09
CA ARG A 23 3.30 -7.15 16.39
C ARG A 23 4.45 -8.13 16.14
N LEU A 24 4.80 -8.96 17.12
CA LEU A 24 5.84 -9.97 16.96
C LEU A 24 5.44 -11.02 15.92
N ALA A 25 4.22 -11.54 16.00
CA ALA A 25 3.67 -12.48 15.03
C ALA A 25 3.61 -11.88 13.62
N GLY A 26 3.17 -10.63 13.47
CA GLY A 26 3.12 -9.93 12.19
C GLY A 26 4.51 -9.74 11.58
N LYS A 27 5.53 -9.42 12.39
CA LYS A 27 6.92 -9.31 11.93
C LYS A 27 7.49 -10.67 11.51
N PHE A 28 7.15 -11.74 12.24
CA PHE A 28 7.54 -13.10 11.87
C PHE A 28 6.91 -13.51 10.54
N ILE A 29 5.58 -13.43 10.43
CA ILE A 29 4.84 -13.84 9.23
C ILE A 29 5.27 -12.99 8.03
N GLY A 30 5.33 -11.67 8.19
CA GLY A 30 5.75 -10.76 7.13
C GLY A 30 7.21 -10.99 6.71
N GLY A 31 8.11 -11.23 7.67
CA GLY A 31 9.51 -11.56 7.39
C GLY A 31 9.67 -12.91 6.68
N ALA A 32 8.98 -13.94 7.16
CA ALA A 32 9.00 -15.27 6.55
C ALA A 32 8.46 -15.24 5.12
N LEU A 33 7.35 -14.53 4.89
CA LEU A 33 6.79 -14.33 3.55
C LEU A 33 7.75 -13.58 2.63
N LEU A 34 8.35 -12.49 3.13
CA LEU A 34 9.32 -11.69 2.39
C LEU A 34 10.52 -12.52 1.93
N PHE A 35 11.12 -13.30 2.84
CA PHE A 35 12.28 -14.13 2.52
C PHE A 35 11.93 -15.40 1.76
N TYR A 36 10.70 -15.90 1.88
CA TYR A 36 10.20 -16.98 1.04
C TYR A 36 10.16 -16.52 -0.43
N VAL A 37 9.49 -15.40 -0.71
CA VAL A 37 9.45 -14.82 -2.06
C VAL A 37 10.86 -14.46 -2.54
N ALA A 38 11.71 -13.92 -1.68
CA ALA A 38 13.11 -13.66 -2.05
C ALA A 38 13.86 -14.93 -2.45
N GLY A 39 13.58 -16.07 -1.82
CA GLY A 39 14.14 -17.35 -2.20
C GLY A 39 13.67 -17.80 -3.58
N GLU A 40 12.36 -17.73 -3.83
CA GLU A 40 11.79 -18.07 -5.14
C GLU A 40 12.31 -17.16 -6.27
N MET A 41 12.60 -15.90 -5.96
CA MET A 41 13.05 -14.91 -6.96
C MET A 41 14.57 -14.85 -7.16
N TYR A 42 15.35 -14.99 -6.08
CA TYR A 42 16.78 -14.68 -6.07
C TYR A 42 17.67 -15.83 -5.53
N ALA A 43 17.20 -17.08 -5.42
CA ALA A 43 18.04 -18.20 -4.94
C ALA A 43 19.11 -18.66 -5.96
N TYR A 44 20.09 -17.80 -6.24
CA TYR A 44 21.25 -18.12 -7.09
C TYR A 44 22.46 -18.60 -6.28
N GLY A 45 22.57 -18.16 -5.03
CA GLY A 45 23.59 -18.56 -4.08
C GLY A 45 23.06 -19.54 -3.02
N SER A 46 23.98 -20.03 -2.19
CA SER A 46 23.69 -21.11 -1.24
C SER A 46 22.77 -20.71 -0.09
N LEU A 47 22.74 -19.43 0.32
CA LEU A 47 21.99 -18.97 1.50
C LEU A 47 20.47 -19.11 1.30
N LEU A 48 19.87 -18.45 0.29
CA LEU A 48 18.42 -18.52 0.07
C LEU A 48 17.96 -19.85 -0.54
N SER A 49 18.86 -20.62 -1.15
CA SER A 49 18.56 -21.96 -1.68
C SER A 49 18.34 -23.01 -0.60
N GLN A 50 18.76 -22.77 0.66
CA GLN A 50 18.56 -23.75 1.72
C GLN A 50 17.07 -23.89 2.08
N PRO A 51 16.55 -25.13 2.20
CA PRO A 51 15.21 -25.33 2.71
C PRO A 51 15.10 -24.74 4.12
N PHE A 52 13.97 -24.08 4.41
CA PHE A 52 13.68 -23.41 5.69
C PHE A 52 14.49 -22.15 6.03
N MET A 53 15.42 -21.68 5.19
CA MET A 53 16.17 -20.43 5.48
C MET A 53 15.23 -19.23 5.69
N PHE A 54 14.14 -19.16 4.92
CA PHE A 54 13.14 -18.11 5.06
C PHE A 54 12.48 -18.08 6.45
N LEU A 55 12.34 -19.24 7.12
CA LEU A 55 11.82 -19.30 8.49
C LEU A 55 12.83 -18.74 9.49
N ILE A 56 14.11 -19.08 9.34
CA ILE A 56 15.18 -18.57 10.22
C ILE A 56 15.29 -17.06 10.10
N LEU A 57 15.32 -16.54 8.86
CA LEU A 57 15.35 -15.10 8.60
C LEU A 57 14.05 -14.41 9.07
N GLY A 58 12.90 -15.08 8.93
CA GLY A 58 11.63 -14.62 9.49
C GLY A 58 11.65 -14.49 11.01
N ILE A 59 12.25 -15.45 11.73
CA ILE A 59 12.45 -15.37 13.18
C ILE A 59 13.37 -14.19 13.52
N ALA A 60 14.45 -13.99 12.77
CA ALA A 60 15.36 -12.86 12.97
C ALA A 60 14.62 -11.50 12.83
N CYS A 61 13.67 -11.38 11.90
CA CYS A 61 12.86 -10.16 11.74
C CYS A 61 12.07 -9.77 12.99
N ILE A 62 11.74 -10.71 13.88
CA ILE A 62 11.00 -10.42 15.12
C ILE A 62 11.78 -9.41 15.97
N PHE A 63 13.09 -9.55 16.05
CA PHE A 63 13.97 -8.76 16.92
C PHE A 63 14.46 -7.46 16.27
N LEU A 64 14.36 -7.34 14.95
CA LEU A 64 14.98 -6.26 14.18
C LEU A 64 14.00 -5.12 13.86
N PRO A 65 14.39 -3.84 13.96
CA PRO A 65 13.60 -2.72 13.44
C PRO A 65 13.35 -2.87 11.93
N VAL A 66 12.23 -2.33 11.42
CA VAL A 66 11.86 -2.43 9.99
C VAL A 66 12.95 -1.88 9.07
N SER A 67 13.61 -0.78 9.46
CA SER A 67 14.71 -0.21 8.68
C SER A 67 15.94 -1.12 8.60
N VAL A 68 16.20 -1.92 9.64
CA VAL A 68 17.29 -2.91 9.62
C VAL A 68 16.90 -4.08 8.74
N ILE A 69 15.64 -4.54 8.80
CA ILE A 69 15.11 -5.58 7.90
C ILE A 69 15.22 -5.12 6.44
N PHE A 70 14.86 -3.87 6.15
CA PHE A 70 14.99 -3.28 4.81
C PHE A 70 16.42 -3.37 4.30
N LEU A 71 17.41 -2.91 5.07
CA LEU A 71 18.81 -2.94 4.65
C LEU A 71 19.32 -4.38 4.49
N LEU A 72 19.05 -5.25 5.46
CA LEU A 72 19.47 -6.65 5.41
C LEU A 72 18.87 -7.39 4.22
N TYR A 73 17.59 -7.17 3.91
CA TYR A 73 16.93 -7.75 2.75
C TYR A 73 17.69 -7.41 1.46
N HIS A 74 17.96 -6.13 1.22
CA HIS A 74 18.63 -5.70 -0.01
C HIS A 74 20.11 -6.14 -0.06
N LEU A 75 20.79 -6.22 1.08
CA LEU A 75 22.14 -6.79 1.16
C LEU A 75 22.13 -8.28 0.83
N ILE A 76 21.16 -9.04 1.34
CA ILE A 76 21.01 -10.47 1.02
C ILE A 76 20.71 -10.65 -0.47
N VAL A 77 19.79 -9.87 -1.04
CA VAL A 77 19.49 -9.92 -2.48
C VAL A 77 20.72 -9.58 -3.31
N ALA A 78 21.46 -8.52 -2.96
CA ALA A 78 22.71 -8.16 -3.65
C ALA A 78 23.76 -9.29 -3.57
N PHE A 79 23.90 -9.93 -2.40
CA PHE A 79 24.80 -11.06 -2.21
C PHE A 79 24.40 -12.27 -3.08
N GLN A 80 23.10 -12.57 -3.16
CA GLN A 80 22.60 -13.63 -4.04
C GLN A 80 22.86 -13.32 -5.52
N LEU A 81 22.58 -12.10 -5.96
CA LEU A 81 22.86 -11.65 -7.32
C LEU A 81 24.36 -11.70 -7.64
N SER A 82 25.22 -11.39 -6.66
CA SER A 82 26.68 -11.47 -6.83
C SER A 82 27.19 -12.91 -7.03
N ALA A 83 26.46 -13.91 -6.52
CA ALA A 83 26.76 -15.32 -6.79
C ALA A 83 26.47 -15.73 -8.24
N LEU A 84 25.56 -15.01 -8.91
CA LEU A 84 25.31 -15.15 -10.35
C LEU A 84 26.35 -14.37 -11.18
N ALA A 85 26.48 -13.07 -10.91
CA ALA A 85 27.48 -12.20 -11.52
C ALA A 85 27.76 -11.01 -10.58
N MET A 86 29.03 -10.79 -10.26
CA MET A 86 29.43 -9.79 -9.26
C MET A 86 28.98 -8.38 -9.64
N GLU A 87 29.03 -8.05 -10.93
CA GLU A 87 28.65 -6.75 -11.51
C GLU A 87 27.17 -6.45 -11.28
N ILE A 88 26.30 -7.45 -11.43
CA ILE A 88 24.85 -7.33 -11.25
C ILE A 88 24.53 -7.02 -9.78
N GLY A 89 25.18 -7.75 -8.85
CA GLY A 89 25.02 -7.50 -7.41
C GLY A 89 25.46 -6.10 -6.99
N ILE A 90 26.60 -5.63 -7.51
CA ILE A 90 27.12 -4.27 -7.23
C ILE A 90 26.17 -3.21 -7.80
N LEU A 91 25.72 -3.36 -9.05
CA LEU A 91 24.79 -2.41 -9.68
C LEU A 91 23.48 -2.31 -8.91
N TYR A 92 22.89 -3.45 -8.54
CA TYR A 92 21.67 -3.50 -7.72
C TYR A 92 21.86 -2.73 -6.41
N LEU A 93 23.00 -2.93 -5.73
CA LEU A 93 23.31 -2.26 -4.48
C LEU A 93 23.52 -0.75 -4.67
N ILE A 94 24.12 -0.31 -5.77
CA ILE A 94 24.26 1.11 -6.12
C ILE A 94 22.88 1.74 -6.32
N VAL A 95 22.01 1.10 -7.11
CA VAL A 95 20.67 1.61 -7.43
C VAL A 95 19.81 1.72 -6.16
N ILE A 96 19.80 0.68 -5.33
CA ILE A 96 19.07 0.68 -4.05
C ILE A 96 19.70 1.66 -3.05
N GLY A 97 21.04 1.76 -3.02
CA GLY A 97 21.75 2.72 -2.17
C GLY A 97 21.40 4.15 -2.53
N LEU A 98 21.37 4.48 -3.82
CA LEU A 98 20.96 5.79 -4.32
C LEU A 98 19.50 6.10 -3.99
N TYR A 99 18.60 5.13 -4.20
CA TYR A 99 17.21 5.24 -3.78
C TYR A 99 17.07 5.49 -2.27
N TYR A 100 17.86 4.78 -1.47
CA TYR A 100 17.83 4.93 -0.02
C TYR A 100 18.25 6.34 0.40
N LEU A 101 19.33 6.86 -0.19
CA LEU A 101 19.84 8.19 0.11
C LEU A 101 18.90 9.31 -0.34
N ILE A 102 18.29 9.19 -1.53
CA ILE A 102 17.43 10.23 -2.11
C ILE A 102 16.04 10.24 -1.46
N TYR A 103 15.43 9.07 -1.26
CA TYR A 103 14.02 8.98 -0.88
C TYR A 103 13.81 8.26 0.45
N GLN A 104 14.32 7.03 0.61
CA GLN A 104 13.90 6.18 1.73
C GLN A 104 14.30 6.77 3.10
N ARG A 105 15.46 7.43 3.17
CA ARG A 105 15.96 8.12 4.37
C ARG A 105 14.97 9.17 4.90
N MET A 106 14.26 9.86 4.00
CA MET A 106 13.29 10.90 4.34
C MET A 106 11.93 10.30 4.71
N PHE A 107 11.52 9.21 4.05
CA PHE A 107 10.20 8.61 4.18
C PHE A 107 10.24 7.20 4.81
N LYS A 108 10.80 7.06 6.02
CA LYS A 108 10.96 5.76 6.71
C LYS A 108 9.68 4.90 6.82
N LYS A 109 8.50 5.52 6.79
CA LYS A 109 7.22 4.80 6.85
C LYS A 109 6.90 4.02 5.57
N THR A 110 7.58 4.29 4.45
CA THR A 110 7.34 3.63 3.16
C THR A 110 8.27 2.45 2.89
N GLU A 111 9.22 2.15 3.79
CA GLU A 111 10.16 1.02 3.67
C GLU A 111 9.41 -0.31 3.47
N LEU A 112 8.32 -0.50 4.20
CA LEU A 112 7.48 -1.69 4.11
C LEU A 112 6.78 -1.80 2.75
N LEU A 113 6.39 -0.68 2.12
CA LEU A 113 5.75 -0.70 0.80
C LEU A 113 6.69 -1.27 -0.24
N LEU A 114 7.95 -0.82 -0.25
CA LEU A 114 8.94 -1.32 -1.19
C LEU A 114 9.17 -2.82 -0.99
N LEU A 115 9.37 -3.26 0.26
CA LEU A 115 9.59 -4.68 0.57
C LEU A 115 8.40 -5.57 0.19
N MET A 116 7.18 -5.11 0.44
CA MET A 116 5.96 -5.88 0.15
C MET A 116 5.55 -5.83 -1.32
N THR A 117 6.11 -4.91 -2.11
CA THR A 117 5.74 -4.79 -3.52
C THR A 117 6.06 -6.07 -4.31
N PRO A 118 7.31 -6.59 -4.34
CA PRO A 118 7.60 -7.86 -5.00
C PRO A 118 6.77 -9.03 -4.48
N VAL A 119 6.44 -9.05 -3.19
CA VAL A 119 5.59 -10.07 -2.58
C VAL A 119 4.18 -10.04 -3.18
N LEU A 120 3.57 -8.87 -3.32
CA LEU A 120 2.23 -8.73 -3.91
C LEU A 120 2.22 -9.05 -5.41
N PHE A 121 3.29 -8.74 -6.13
CA PHE A 121 3.45 -9.18 -7.52
C PHE A 121 3.57 -10.71 -7.61
N TYR A 122 4.35 -11.34 -6.75
CA TYR A 122 4.51 -12.81 -6.70
C TYR A 122 3.17 -13.53 -6.46
N PHE A 123 2.31 -12.99 -5.58
CA PHE A 123 0.95 -13.53 -5.37
C PHE A 123 -0.09 -13.05 -6.39
N HIS A 124 0.33 -12.40 -7.48
CA HIS A 124 -0.54 -11.88 -8.54
C HIS A 124 -1.65 -10.94 -8.05
N ILE A 125 -1.35 -10.08 -7.07
CA ILE A 125 -2.24 -9.03 -6.57
C ILE A 125 -1.60 -7.61 -6.52
N PRO A 126 -0.84 -7.18 -7.56
CA PRO A 126 -0.18 -5.87 -7.57
C PRO A 126 -1.17 -4.69 -7.52
N ALA A 127 -2.42 -4.85 -7.95
CA ALA A 127 -3.42 -3.78 -7.96
C ALA A 127 -3.75 -3.24 -6.55
N VAL A 128 -3.48 -3.99 -5.48
CA VAL A 128 -3.58 -3.52 -4.10
C VAL A 128 -2.71 -2.29 -3.86
N LEU A 129 -1.51 -2.26 -4.44
CA LEU A 129 -0.48 -1.26 -4.15
C LEU A 129 -0.93 0.18 -4.46
N PRO A 130 -1.28 0.55 -5.71
CA PRO A 130 -1.66 1.93 -6.01
C PRO A 130 -2.95 2.36 -5.30
N ILE A 131 -3.87 1.43 -5.04
CA ILE A 131 -5.13 1.73 -4.34
C ILE A 131 -4.87 1.99 -2.85
N VAL A 132 -4.06 1.16 -2.18
CA VAL A 132 -3.68 1.38 -0.76
C VAL A 132 -2.86 2.65 -0.62
N VAL A 133 -1.85 2.83 -1.48
CA VAL A 133 -1.00 4.02 -1.42
C VAL A 133 -1.83 5.26 -1.65
N GLY A 134 -2.65 5.32 -2.70
CA GLY A 134 -3.51 6.47 -2.96
C GLY A 134 -4.51 6.75 -1.84
N SER A 135 -5.06 5.69 -1.22
CA SER A 135 -6.11 5.83 -0.21
C SER A 135 -5.59 6.29 1.15
N PHE A 136 -4.52 5.66 1.66
CA PHE A 136 -4.08 5.81 3.05
C PHE A 136 -2.80 6.63 3.23
N ILE A 137 -1.92 6.59 2.23
CA ILE A 137 -0.57 7.13 2.34
C ILE A 137 -0.48 8.45 1.59
N GLY A 138 -1.00 8.50 0.36
CA GLY A 138 -0.92 9.63 -0.55
C GLY A 138 0.27 9.50 -1.50
N LEU A 139 0.48 10.55 -2.31
CA LEU A 139 1.44 10.55 -3.41
C LEU A 139 2.89 10.33 -2.99
N TYR A 140 3.27 10.64 -1.75
CA TYR A 140 4.64 10.41 -1.29
C TYR A 140 4.99 8.93 -1.17
N GLY A 141 4.01 8.00 -1.13
CA GLY A 141 4.26 6.55 -1.15
C GLY A 141 4.55 5.99 -2.54
N LEU A 142 4.34 6.79 -3.59
CA LEU A 142 4.46 6.38 -4.98
C LEU A 142 5.90 5.90 -5.34
N PRO A 143 6.98 6.60 -4.94
CA PRO A 143 8.33 6.15 -5.27
C PRO A 143 8.69 4.77 -4.68
N ALA A 144 8.09 4.38 -3.54
CA ALA A 144 8.31 3.07 -2.93
C ALA A 144 7.71 1.93 -3.74
N ILE A 145 6.47 2.09 -4.22
CA ILE A 145 5.82 1.05 -5.04
C ILE A 145 6.40 0.99 -6.45
N LEU A 146 6.84 2.11 -7.02
CA LEU A 146 7.53 2.09 -8.31
C LEU A 146 8.88 1.38 -8.20
N MET A 147 9.71 1.75 -7.22
CA MET A 147 11.01 1.10 -7.05
C MET A 147 10.86 -0.39 -6.70
N GLY A 148 9.88 -0.76 -5.87
CA GLY A 148 9.55 -2.16 -5.60
C GLY A 148 9.12 -2.91 -6.87
N SER A 149 8.37 -2.27 -7.77
CA SER A 149 7.97 -2.86 -9.05
C SER A 149 9.19 -3.07 -9.95
N CYS A 150 10.10 -2.08 -10.01
CA CYS A 150 11.37 -2.23 -10.72
C CYS A 150 12.19 -3.42 -10.17
N CYS A 151 12.23 -3.62 -8.85
CA CYS A 151 12.92 -4.76 -8.24
C CYS A 151 12.32 -6.10 -8.65
N TYR A 152 10.98 -6.19 -8.70
CA TYR A 152 10.27 -7.39 -9.12
C TYR A 152 10.56 -7.74 -10.58
N TYR A 153 10.34 -6.79 -11.50
CA TYR A 153 10.58 -7.02 -12.93
C TYR A 153 12.05 -7.28 -13.24
N PHE A 154 12.97 -6.59 -12.55
CA PHE A 154 14.39 -6.89 -12.65
C PHE A 154 14.70 -8.35 -12.30
N ALA A 155 14.12 -8.87 -11.22
CA ALA A 155 14.29 -10.28 -10.84
C ALA A 155 13.74 -11.23 -11.90
N VAL A 156 12.54 -10.97 -12.44
CA VAL A 156 11.94 -11.77 -13.51
C VAL A 156 12.83 -11.78 -14.76
N THR A 157 13.33 -10.62 -15.19
CA THR A 157 14.24 -10.51 -16.32
C THR A 157 15.56 -11.24 -16.09
N VAL A 158 16.12 -11.20 -14.88
CA VAL A 158 17.32 -11.97 -14.53
C VAL A 158 17.04 -13.48 -14.65
N GLN A 159 15.91 -13.97 -14.14
CA GLN A 159 15.51 -15.37 -14.25
C GLN A 159 15.33 -15.82 -15.70
N GLU A 160 14.66 -15.01 -16.52
CA GLU A 160 14.47 -15.28 -17.95
C GLU A 160 15.81 -15.31 -18.71
N GLY A 161 16.71 -14.36 -18.42
CA GLY A 161 18.04 -14.34 -19.00
C GLY A 161 18.83 -15.62 -18.72
N ILE A 162 18.82 -16.12 -17.48
CA ILE A 162 19.46 -17.38 -17.08
C ILE A 162 18.86 -18.58 -17.85
N ARG A 163 17.53 -18.63 -17.98
CA ARG A 163 16.85 -19.71 -18.69
C ARG A 163 17.22 -19.76 -20.17
N GLN A 164 17.36 -18.59 -20.82
CA GLN A 164 17.76 -18.51 -22.22
C GLN A 164 19.19 -19.00 -22.44
N MET A 165 20.13 -18.65 -21.55
CA MET A 165 21.53 -19.09 -21.67
C MET A 165 21.77 -20.55 -21.33
N SER A 166 20.97 -21.13 -20.43
CA SER A 166 21.00 -22.57 -20.15
C SER A 166 20.65 -23.40 -21.40
N GLY A 167 20.06 -22.79 -22.43
CA GLY A 167 19.76 -23.38 -23.73
C GLY A 167 20.85 -23.24 -24.80
N GLY A 168 21.97 -22.53 -24.56
CA GLY A 168 23.10 -22.49 -25.48
C GLY A 168 24.04 -21.28 -25.33
N GLY A 169 25.34 -21.56 -25.06
CA GLY A 169 26.48 -20.72 -25.45
C GLY A 169 26.96 -19.65 -24.46
N ASN A 170 28.03 -19.98 -23.73
CA ASN A 170 29.05 -19.14 -23.06
C ASN A 170 29.00 -17.60 -23.21
N GLU A 171 28.95 -16.89 -22.07
CA GLU A 171 29.98 -15.98 -21.50
C GLU A 171 29.33 -15.02 -20.49
N GLY A 172 29.79 -15.05 -19.23
CA GLY A 172 29.25 -14.23 -18.13
C GLY A 172 29.15 -12.72 -18.38
N GLY A 173 29.87 -12.19 -19.37
CA GLY A 173 29.81 -10.78 -19.77
C GLY A 173 28.59 -10.42 -20.64
N GLN A 174 28.01 -11.36 -21.40
CA GLN A 174 26.84 -11.09 -22.26
C GLN A 174 25.53 -11.02 -21.47
N ILE A 175 25.50 -11.66 -20.29
CA ILE A 175 24.38 -11.67 -19.34
C ILE A 175 24.02 -10.26 -18.92
N TYR A 176 25.04 -9.46 -18.60
CA TYR A 176 24.88 -8.09 -18.11
C TYR A 176 24.21 -7.19 -19.15
N SER A 177 24.73 -7.19 -20.39
CA SER A 177 24.17 -6.37 -21.46
C SER A 177 22.73 -6.77 -21.80
N LEU A 178 22.45 -8.08 -21.79
CA LEU A 178 21.13 -8.62 -22.08
C LEU A 178 20.10 -8.25 -20.99
N ILE A 179 20.44 -8.40 -19.72
CA ILE A 179 19.54 -8.08 -18.60
C ILE A 179 19.27 -6.58 -18.55
N MET A 180 20.29 -5.75 -18.78
CA MET A 180 20.16 -4.29 -18.74
C MET A 180 19.27 -3.77 -19.88
N SER A 181 19.47 -4.24 -21.12
CA SER A 181 18.60 -3.86 -22.24
C SER A 181 17.19 -4.42 -22.07
N SER A 182 17.06 -5.68 -21.65
CA SER A 182 15.75 -6.33 -21.48
C SER A 182 14.91 -5.71 -20.36
N THR A 183 15.54 -5.24 -19.28
CA THR A 183 14.80 -4.56 -18.19
C THR A 183 14.35 -3.17 -18.62
N ALA A 184 15.21 -2.42 -19.32
CA ALA A 184 14.91 -1.06 -19.77
C ALA A 184 13.80 -1.01 -20.84
N GLU A 185 13.75 -2.02 -21.70
CA GLU A 185 12.77 -2.12 -22.78
C GLU A 185 11.54 -2.96 -22.40
N ASN A 186 11.40 -3.35 -21.13
CA ASN A 186 10.27 -4.14 -20.68
C ASN A 186 8.97 -3.31 -20.71
N LYS A 187 8.19 -3.50 -21.79
CA LYS A 187 6.92 -2.81 -22.02
C LYS A 187 5.91 -3.05 -20.88
N GLU A 188 5.92 -4.24 -20.27
CA GLU A 188 5.02 -4.54 -19.15
C GLU A 188 5.37 -3.74 -17.90
N LEU A 189 6.67 -3.63 -17.59
CA LEU A 189 7.15 -2.76 -16.51
C LEU A 189 6.74 -1.32 -16.77
N MET A 190 6.99 -0.78 -17.97
CA MET A 190 6.63 0.60 -18.31
C MET A 190 5.12 0.85 -18.16
N LEU A 191 4.28 -0.08 -18.65
CA LEU A 191 2.84 -0.03 -18.49
C LEU A 191 2.44 -0.06 -17.01
N GLY A 192 2.98 -1.01 -16.24
CA GLY A 192 2.69 -1.17 -14.82
C GLY A 192 3.03 0.08 -14.01
N LEU A 193 4.20 0.68 -14.25
CA LEU A 193 4.63 1.92 -13.60
C LEU A 193 3.68 3.08 -13.93
N LEU A 194 3.30 3.23 -15.21
CA LEU A 194 2.38 4.29 -15.64
C LEU A 194 1.00 4.11 -15.00
N VAL A 195 0.46 2.89 -15.01
CA VAL A 195 -0.83 2.56 -14.37
C VAL A 195 -0.77 2.86 -12.88
N PHE A 196 0.30 2.48 -12.19
CA PHE A 196 0.46 2.76 -10.76
C PHE A 196 0.46 4.26 -10.47
N ILE A 197 1.11 5.06 -11.32
CA ILE A 197 1.11 6.53 -11.19
C ILE A 197 -0.30 7.08 -11.33
N ILE A 198 -0.98 6.74 -12.43
CA ILE A 198 -2.33 7.26 -12.76
C ILE A 198 -3.34 6.87 -11.68
N VAL A 199 -3.37 5.59 -11.29
CA VAL A 199 -4.31 5.08 -10.29
C VAL A 199 -4.03 5.69 -8.92
N THR A 200 -2.77 5.73 -8.48
CA THR A 200 -2.42 6.34 -7.18
C THR A 200 -2.82 7.82 -7.15
N ALA A 201 -2.57 8.55 -8.24
CA ALA A 201 -2.93 9.96 -8.34
C ALA A 201 -4.44 10.19 -8.32
N ALA A 202 -5.20 9.41 -9.08
CA ALA A 202 -6.66 9.49 -9.10
C ALA A 202 -7.27 9.16 -7.73
N VAL A 203 -6.84 8.06 -7.09
CA VAL A 203 -7.33 7.64 -5.77
C VAL A 203 -6.98 8.68 -4.71
N ALA A 204 -5.74 9.19 -4.70
CA ALA A 204 -5.33 10.25 -3.78
C ALA A 204 -6.09 11.56 -4.02
N GLY A 205 -6.41 11.88 -5.28
CA GLY A 205 -7.24 13.02 -5.65
C GLY A 205 -8.65 12.89 -5.11
N ILE A 206 -9.32 11.77 -5.37
CA ILE A 206 -10.69 11.49 -4.88
C ILE A 206 -10.74 11.54 -3.36
N ARG A 207 -9.72 11.02 -2.66
CA ARG A 207 -9.64 11.08 -1.19
C ARG A 207 -9.59 12.50 -0.62
N LYS A 208 -9.09 13.48 -1.39
CA LYS A 208 -9.03 14.88 -1.01
C LYS A 208 -10.31 15.64 -1.33
N LEU A 209 -11.23 15.06 -2.10
CA LEU A 209 -12.53 15.68 -2.37
C LEU A 209 -13.43 15.60 -1.13
N TRP A 210 -14.22 16.64 -0.90
CA TRP A 210 -15.17 16.75 0.22
C TRP A 210 -16.47 15.96 -0.04
N ILE A 211 -16.35 14.71 -0.48
CA ILE A 211 -17.48 13.85 -0.85
C ILE A 211 -17.77 12.85 0.28
N ALA A 212 -19.05 12.67 0.61
CA ALA A 212 -19.48 11.60 1.52
C ALA A 212 -19.03 10.24 0.97
N TYR A 213 -18.66 9.29 1.83
CA TYR A 213 -18.13 7.98 1.42
C TYR A 213 -16.84 8.03 0.58
N GLY A 214 -16.08 9.14 0.62
CA GLY A 214 -14.90 9.34 -0.23
C GLY A 214 -13.82 8.25 -0.14
N TRP A 215 -13.72 7.52 0.99
CA TRP A 215 -12.86 6.32 1.08
C TRP A 215 -13.32 5.20 0.14
N TYR A 216 -14.60 4.84 0.19
CA TYR A 216 -15.18 3.77 -0.62
C TYR A 216 -15.20 4.11 -2.10
N ILE A 217 -15.56 5.35 -2.43
CA ILE A 217 -15.56 5.84 -3.81
C ILE A 217 -14.14 5.80 -4.38
N ALA A 218 -13.13 6.24 -3.62
CA ALA A 218 -11.74 6.20 -4.07
C ALA A 218 -11.26 4.77 -4.33
N ILE A 219 -11.59 3.81 -3.46
CA ILE A 219 -11.19 2.41 -3.60
C ILE A 219 -11.84 1.79 -4.85
N LEU A 220 -13.17 1.93 -5.02
CA LEU A 220 -13.90 1.37 -6.16
C LEU A 220 -13.48 2.01 -7.49
N ALA A 221 -13.36 3.34 -7.52
CA ALA A 221 -12.89 4.07 -8.70
C ALA A 221 -11.44 3.69 -9.04
N GLY A 222 -10.58 3.51 -8.05
CA GLY A 222 -9.19 3.07 -8.23
C GLY A 222 -9.11 1.68 -8.87
N GLY A 223 -9.90 0.73 -8.41
CA GLY A 223 -9.96 -0.61 -9.02
C GLY A 223 -10.48 -0.58 -10.46
N GLY A 224 -11.56 0.17 -10.73
CA GLY A 224 -12.09 0.33 -12.08
C GLY A 224 -11.09 1.00 -13.03
N LEU A 225 -10.42 2.06 -12.57
CA LEU A 225 -9.41 2.78 -13.34
C LEU A 225 -8.18 1.91 -13.61
N TYR A 226 -7.75 1.10 -12.63
CA TYR A 226 -6.66 0.15 -12.82
C TYR A 226 -6.98 -0.84 -13.95
N LEU A 227 -8.16 -1.46 -13.92
CA LEU A 227 -8.59 -2.40 -14.97
C LEU A 227 -8.57 -1.73 -16.34
N PHE A 228 -9.21 -0.56 -16.42
CA PHE A 228 -9.31 0.20 -17.66
C PHE A 228 -7.93 0.55 -18.21
N ALA A 229 -7.04 1.07 -17.37
CA ALA A 229 -5.70 1.49 -17.77
C ALA A 229 -4.82 0.30 -18.23
N VAL A 230 -4.91 -0.85 -17.57
CA VAL A 230 -4.17 -2.06 -17.98
C VAL A 230 -4.71 -2.62 -19.30
N LEU A 231 -6.04 -2.69 -19.49
CA LEU A 231 -6.63 -3.20 -20.73
C LEU A 231 -6.34 -2.28 -21.91
N THR A 232 -6.54 -0.97 -21.74
CA THR A 232 -6.28 0.02 -22.80
C THR A 232 -4.78 0.12 -23.08
N GLY A 233 -3.94 0.20 -22.05
CA GLY A 233 -2.50 0.29 -22.24
C GLY A 233 -1.89 -0.99 -22.80
N GLY A 234 -2.39 -2.16 -22.41
CA GLY A 234 -2.03 -3.45 -22.99
C GLY A 234 -2.38 -3.53 -24.48
N TYR A 235 -3.58 -3.08 -24.85
CA TYR A 235 -4.00 -2.98 -26.26
C TYR A 235 -3.09 -2.07 -27.09
N PHE A 236 -2.73 -0.88 -26.58
CA PHE A 236 -1.86 0.05 -27.31
C PHE A 236 -0.39 -0.39 -27.41
N LEU A 237 0.08 -1.22 -26.47
CA LEU A 237 1.45 -1.71 -26.45
C LEU A 237 1.62 -3.08 -27.11
N ASP A 238 0.56 -3.60 -27.71
CA ASP A 238 0.46 -4.96 -28.27
C ASP A 238 0.86 -6.04 -27.25
N ASN A 239 0.46 -5.85 -25.99
CA ASN A 239 0.69 -6.84 -24.92
C ASN A 239 -0.52 -7.75 -24.72
N GLU A 240 -0.30 -9.06 -24.60
CA GLU A 240 -1.38 -10.02 -24.39
C GLU A 240 -1.91 -9.94 -22.95
N VAL A 241 -3.02 -9.22 -22.76
CA VAL A 241 -3.66 -9.12 -21.44
C VAL A 241 -4.83 -10.10 -21.32
N HIS A 242 -4.65 -11.13 -20.51
CA HIS A 242 -5.74 -12.04 -20.17
C HIS A 242 -6.76 -11.37 -19.24
N ILE A 243 -7.99 -11.18 -19.72
CA ILE A 243 -9.04 -10.44 -19.00
C ILE A 243 -9.47 -11.14 -17.70
N VAL A 244 -9.66 -12.47 -17.73
CA VAL A 244 -10.20 -13.23 -16.59
C VAL A 244 -9.28 -13.17 -15.36
N PRO A 245 -7.96 -13.42 -15.45
CA PRO A 245 -7.05 -13.21 -14.33
C PRO A 245 -7.04 -11.79 -13.79
N GLN A 246 -7.12 -10.77 -14.66
CA GLN A 246 -7.15 -9.37 -14.25
C GLN A 246 -8.40 -9.03 -13.44
N LEU A 247 -9.57 -9.57 -13.81
CA LEU A 247 -10.80 -9.40 -13.05
C LEU A 247 -10.70 -10.02 -11.66
N LEU A 248 -10.21 -11.27 -11.56
CA LEU A 248 -10.03 -11.95 -10.27
C LEU A 248 -9.03 -11.21 -9.37
N MET A 249 -7.92 -10.75 -9.95
CA MET A 249 -6.91 -9.95 -9.26
C MET A 249 -7.51 -8.67 -8.66
N ILE A 250 -8.30 -7.93 -9.44
CA ILE A 250 -8.90 -6.68 -8.97
C ILE A 250 -9.96 -6.94 -7.91
N LEU A 251 -10.79 -7.98 -8.07
CA LEU A 251 -11.76 -8.37 -7.05
C LEU A 251 -11.06 -8.70 -5.73
N ALA A 252 -10.02 -9.53 -5.77
CA ALA A 252 -9.22 -9.85 -4.59
C ALA A 252 -8.58 -8.59 -3.98
N SER A 253 -8.04 -7.71 -4.81
CA SER A 253 -7.41 -6.46 -4.37
C SER A 253 -8.40 -5.53 -3.69
N LEU A 254 -9.57 -5.31 -4.30
CA LEU A 254 -10.64 -4.49 -3.72
C LEU A 254 -11.11 -5.05 -2.38
N LEU A 255 -11.28 -6.36 -2.26
CA LEU A 255 -11.66 -7.00 -1.00
C LEU A 255 -10.61 -6.75 0.10
N ILE A 256 -9.32 -6.88 -0.21
CA ILE A 256 -8.23 -6.62 0.74
C ILE A 256 -8.24 -5.16 1.18
N VAL A 257 -8.35 -4.22 0.24
CA VAL A 257 -8.32 -2.78 0.57
C VAL A 257 -9.58 -2.36 1.33
N MET A 258 -10.75 -2.89 0.97
CA MET A 258 -12.00 -2.64 1.68
C MET A 258 -11.97 -3.19 3.10
N ALA A 259 -11.43 -4.40 3.30
CA ALA A 259 -11.22 -4.97 4.63
C ALA A 259 -10.26 -4.10 5.47
N GLY A 260 -9.17 -3.64 4.87
CA GLY A 260 -8.23 -2.69 5.49
C GLY A 260 -8.89 -1.36 5.87
N GLN A 261 -9.69 -0.79 4.96
CA GLN A 261 -10.46 0.45 5.20
C GLN A 261 -11.43 0.27 6.38
N PHE A 262 -12.15 -0.84 6.40
CA PHE A 262 -13.13 -1.14 7.44
C PHE A 262 -12.48 -1.22 8.82
N LEU A 263 -11.29 -1.83 8.93
CA LEU A 263 -10.53 -1.86 10.18
C LEU A 263 -9.99 -0.47 10.54
N TYR A 264 -9.47 0.29 9.57
CA TYR A 264 -8.87 1.59 9.78
C TYR A 264 -9.87 2.64 10.31
N SER A 265 -11.02 2.81 9.66
CA SER A 265 -11.99 3.84 10.05
C SER A 265 -13.40 3.51 9.58
N VAL A 266 -14.36 3.64 10.49
CA VAL A 266 -15.79 3.65 10.16
C VAL A 266 -16.38 4.99 10.57
N ILE A 267 -17.02 5.65 9.61
CA ILE A 267 -17.56 7.00 9.73
C ILE A 267 -19.07 6.90 9.48
N ASP A 268 -19.87 7.55 10.34
CA ASP A 268 -21.33 7.63 10.15
C ASP A 268 -21.67 8.83 9.26
N TYR A 269 -21.78 8.59 7.96
CA TYR A 269 -22.17 9.63 7.01
C TYR A 269 -23.67 10.01 7.08
N THR A 270 -24.49 9.29 7.85
CA THR A 270 -25.93 9.58 7.99
C THR A 270 -26.18 10.69 9.02
N ARG A 271 -25.31 10.82 10.03
CA ARG A 271 -25.35 11.90 11.04
C ARG A 271 -24.38 13.02 10.71
N GLU A 272 -24.52 13.59 9.52
CA GLU A 272 -23.72 14.74 9.13
C GLU A 272 -24.26 16.02 9.80
N GLU A 273 -23.38 16.76 10.46
CA GLU A 273 -23.69 18.04 11.09
C GLU A 273 -22.86 19.16 10.45
N ASN A 274 -23.51 20.24 10.03
CA ASN A 274 -22.85 21.43 9.49
C ASN A 274 -22.88 22.54 10.53
N PHE A 275 -21.71 23.07 10.86
CA PHE A 275 -21.52 24.15 11.80
C PHE A 275 -21.01 25.38 11.07
N GLU A 276 -21.58 26.53 11.40
CA GLU A 276 -21.15 27.84 10.92
C GLU A 276 -20.61 28.61 12.13
N TYR A 277 -19.36 29.05 12.04
CA TYR A 277 -18.74 29.91 13.05
C TYR A 277 -18.41 31.24 12.40
N GLU A 278 -18.68 32.33 13.09
CA GLU A 278 -18.29 33.67 12.70
C GLU A 278 -17.45 34.25 13.83
N ASP A 279 -16.28 34.76 13.48
CA ASP A 279 -15.45 35.60 14.34
C ASP A 279 -15.27 36.98 13.67
N GLU A 280 -14.67 37.94 14.37
CA GLU A 280 -14.54 39.34 13.92
C GLU A 280 -13.90 39.49 12.53
N GLU A 281 -13.05 38.53 12.11
CA GLU A 281 -12.34 38.56 10.82
C GLU A 281 -12.75 37.44 9.84
N TYR A 282 -13.41 36.37 10.29
CA TYR A 282 -13.61 35.17 9.46
C TYR A 282 -14.94 34.45 9.69
N TYR A 283 -15.52 33.95 8.59
CA TYR A 283 -16.57 32.94 8.59
C TYR A 283 -15.98 31.56 8.32
N TYR A 284 -16.24 30.59 9.20
CA TYR A 284 -15.86 29.20 9.05
C TYR A 284 -17.09 28.33 8.79
N TYR A 285 -17.06 27.59 7.68
CA TYR A 285 -18.01 26.53 7.38
C TYR A 285 -17.35 25.18 7.70
N VAL A 286 -17.82 24.50 8.74
CA VAL A 286 -17.24 23.25 9.24
C VAL A 286 -18.25 22.13 9.08
N ARG A 287 -17.87 21.12 8.30
CA ARG A 287 -18.62 19.87 8.19
C ARG A 287 -18.06 18.85 9.18
N ALA A 288 -18.87 18.41 10.13
CA ALA A 288 -18.52 17.38 11.09
C ALA A 288 -19.20 16.05 10.74
N ILE A 289 -18.42 14.97 10.70
CA ILE A 289 -18.94 13.63 10.48
C ILE A 289 -18.47 12.74 11.63
N PRO A 290 -19.38 12.22 12.48
CA PRO A 290 -19.01 11.49 13.67
C PRO A 290 -18.37 10.14 13.30
N LYS A 291 -17.35 9.76 14.07
CA LYS A 291 -16.76 8.42 14.00
C LYS A 291 -17.62 7.46 14.81
N ILE A 292 -17.91 6.29 14.27
CA ILE A 292 -18.65 5.26 15.01
C ILE A 292 -17.68 4.57 15.97
N SER A 293 -17.95 4.74 17.26
CA SER A 293 -17.36 3.96 18.35
C SER A 293 -18.50 3.55 19.26
N MET A 294 -18.84 2.27 19.31
CA MET A 294 -19.61 1.72 20.41
C MET A 294 -18.63 1.54 21.56
N GLU A 295 -18.52 2.57 22.39
CA GLU A 295 -18.10 2.30 23.75
C GLU A 295 -19.20 1.42 24.36
N GLU A 296 -18.86 0.16 24.70
CA GLU A 296 -19.60 -0.60 25.71
C GLU A 296 -19.92 0.39 26.84
N GLU A 297 -21.19 0.49 27.25
CA GLU A 297 -21.69 1.38 28.29
C GLU A 297 -20.81 1.34 29.56
N MET A 298 -19.68 2.04 29.53
CA MET A 298 -18.97 2.43 30.72
C MET A 298 -19.78 3.58 31.26
N SER A 299 -20.35 3.40 32.44
CA SER A 299 -21.00 4.45 33.20
C SER A 299 -20.07 5.68 33.26
N VAL A 300 -20.25 6.61 32.32
CA VAL A 300 -19.47 7.84 32.27
C VAL A 300 -19.92 8.63 33.48
N LYS A 301 -19.09 8.70 34.53
CA LYS A 301 -19.17 9.83 35.45
C LYS A 301 -18.91 11.06 34.59
N LYS A 302 -19.97 11.79 34.28
CA LYS A 302 -19.90 13.11 33.64
C LYS A 302 -18.99 13.98 34.49
N VAL A 303 -17.71 14.07 34.13
CA VAL A 303 -16.88 15.17 34.56
C VAL A 303 -17.37 16.35 33.73
N ILE A 304 -18.21 17.16 34.35
CA ILE A 304 -18.59 18.46 33.81
C ILE A 304 -17.29 19.28 33.78
N VAL A 305 -16.63 19.31 32.63
CA VAL A 305 -15.64 20.36 32.38
C VAL A 305 -16.45 21.65 32.26
N PRO A 306 -16.23 22.66 33.11
CA PRO A 306 -16.97 23.91 33.02
C PRO A 306 -16.70 24.53 31.65
N ALA A 307 -17.74 24.57 30.82
CA ALA A 307 -17.71 25.32 29.58
C ALA A 307 -17.35 26.76 29.90
N ARG A 308 -16.22 27.27 29.40
CA ARG A 308 -16.14 28.70 29.13
C ARG A 308 -17.28 29.00 28.17
N ARG A 309 -18.26 29.77 28.64
CA ARG A 309 -19.44 30.21 27.88
C ARG A 309 -18.98 30.82 26.55
N PHE A 310 -19.05 30.04 25.47
CA PHE A 310 -19.32 30.60 24.16
C PHE A 310 -20.84 30.74 24.08
N TYR A 311 -21.32 31.98 23.94
CA TYR A 311 -22.74 32.29 23.90
C TYR A 311 -23.35 31.71 22.62
N LEU A 312 -24.12 30.63 22.79
CA LEU A 312 -24.99 30.08 21.75
C LEU A 312 -26.16 31.06 21.54
N LYS A 313 -26.20 31.75 20.41
CA LYS A 313 -27.39 32.50 19.99
C LYS A 313 -28.17 31.64 19.00
N HIS A 314 -29.08 30.82 19.50
CA HIS A 314 -30.15 30.25 18.67
C HIS A 314 -31.11 31.39 18.31
N LYS A 315 -31.38 31.57 17.01
CA LYS A 315 -32.54 32.35 16.57
C LYS A 315 -33.45 31.39 15.81
N GLU A 316 -34.60 31.09 16.41
CA GLU A 316 -35.68 30.35 15.77
C GLU A 316 -36.18 31.10 14.54
N LYS A 317 -36.43 30.37 13.46
CA LYS A 317 -37.15 30.86 12.29
C LYS A 317 -38.58 31.17 12.71
N HIS A 318 -38.95 32.45 12.74
CA HIS A 318 -40.35 32.83 12.62
C HIS A 318 -40.75 32.64 11.15
N ASP A 319 -41.57 31.62 10.90
CA ASP A 319 -42.45 31.58 9.74
C ASP A 319 -43.48 32.70 9.91
N ASP A 320 -43.42 33.71 9.04
CA ASP A 320 -44.48 34.70 8.92
C ASP A 320 -45.42 34.24 7.80
N LYS A 321 -46.54 33.63 8.20
CA LYS A 321 -47.73 33.38 7.38
C LYS A 321 -48.86 34.27 7.89
N GLY A 322 -49.47 35.03 6.97
CA GLY A 322 -50.75 35.75 7.11
C GLY A 322 -50.60 37.20 6.59
N GLU A 323 -51.18 37.58 5.45
CA GLU A 323 -52.59 38.02 5.26
C GLU A 323 -53.00 39.07 6.33
N GLU A 324 -53.57 40.23 6.06
CA GLU A 324 -54.22 40.88 4.91
C GLU A 324 -54.46 42.35 5.33
N SER A 325 -54.40 43.31 4.40
CA SER A 325 -55.37 44.42 4.20
C SER A 325 -54.84 45.44 3.20
#